data_AF-A0A1F2RV38-F1
#
_entry.id   AF-A0A1F2RV38-F1
#
_cell.length_a   1.000
_cell.length_b   1.000
_cell.length_c   1.000
_cell.angle_alpha   90.00
_cell.angle_beta   90.00
_cell.angle_gamma   90.00
#
_symmetry.space_group_name_H-M   'P 1'
#
loop_
_entity.id
_entity.type
_entity.pdbx_description
1 polymer ?
#
loop_
_entity_poly.entity_id
_entity_poly.type
_entity_poly.pdbx_seq_one_letter_code
_entity_poly.pdbx_strand_id
1 'polypeptide(L)'
;MLRIETDVPGAQVFIDRQFVGVAPVTAENITPGTHQLNASAQGYDGIAMPIEVTPGRRDVVLRFREVRLDLAIDVVHRHGVGSCRGRLIATPAGIRYETSNRDDVFNAALLDLETFQVDYLAKNLRVKLPKGRQFNFTDPDGNADRLFVFHRDVERARERLRKGDAPGGD
;
A
#
# COMPACT_ATOMS: atom_id res chain seq x y z
N MET A 1 -7.06 -9.19 -28.59
CA MET A 1 -7.49 -10.10 -27.51
C MET A 1 -6.63 -9.84 -26.29
N LEU A 2 -7.23 -9.88 -25.10
CA LEU A 2 -6.53 -9.70 -23.84
C LEU A 2 -6.74 -10.93 -22.97
N ARG A 3 -5.68 -11.69 -22.69
CA ARG A 3 -5.72 -12.82 -21.76
C ARG A 3 -5.40 -12.30 -20.37
N ILE A 4 -6.27 -12.57 -19.41
CA ILE A 4 -6.09 -12.20 -18.01
C ILE A 4 -5.92 -13.46 -17.17
N GLU A 5 -4.82 -13.51 -16.43
CA GLU A 5 -4.51 -14.57 -15.48
C GLU A 5 -4.35 -14.00 -14.08
N THR A 6 -4.57 -14.82 -13.06
CA THR A 6 -4.48 -14.43 -11.66
C THR A 6 -3.72 -15.48 -10.86
N ASP A 7 -2.99 -15.05 -9.83
CA ASP A 7 -2.35 -15.94 -8.84
C ASP A 7 -3.36 -16.58 -7.85
N VAL A 8 -4.59 -16.05 -7.81
CA VAL A 8 -5.72 -16.60 -7.06
C VAL A 8 -6.80 -17.07 -8.05
N PRO A 9 -7.10 -18.38 -8.12
CA PRO A 9 -8.12 -18.91 -9.02
C PRO A 9 -9.52 -18.42 -8.61
N GLY A 10 -10.45 -18.34 -9.56
CA GLY A 10 -11.83 -17.95 -9.26
C GLY A 10 -12.05 -16.45 -9.14
N ALA A 11 -11.05 -15.63 -9.45
CA ALA A 11 -11.18 -14.17 -9.43
C ALA A 11 -12.11 -13.68 -10.55
N GLN A 12 -13.08 -12.85 -10.20
CA GLN A 12 -13.97 -12.19 -11.16
C GLN A 12 -13.26 -11.01 -11.79
N VAL A 13 -13.35 -10.87 -13.12
CA VAL A 13 -12.67 -9.84 -13.92
C VAL A 13 -13.71 -8.96 -14.61
N PHE A 14 -13.49 -7.65 -14.54
CA PHE A 14 -14.30 -6.62 -15.15
C PHE A 14 -13.42 -5.66 -15.95
N ILE A 15 -13.91 -5.22 -17.10
CA ILE A 15 -13.31 -4.15 -17.90
C ILE A 15 -14.36 -3.05 -18.07
N ASP A 16 -14.02 -1.83 -17.69
CA ASP A 16 -14.94 -0.67 -17.69
C ASP A 16 -16.27 -0.94 -16.98
N ARG A 17 -16.20 -1.65 -15.85
CA ARG A 17 -17.34 -2.12 -15.02
C ARG A 17 -18.20 -3.20 -15.69
N GLN A 18 -17.85 -3.68 -16.89
CA GLN A 18 -18.51 -4.82 -17.52
C GLN A 18 -17.83 -6.13 -17.10
N PHE A 19 -18.61 -7.10 -16.64
CA PHE A 19 -18.10 -8.43 -16.31
C PHE A 19 -17.61 -9.15 -17.57
N VAL A 20 -16.37 -9.63 -17.52
CA VAL A 20 -15.71 -10.33 -18.63
C VAL A 20 -15.68 -11.85 -18.37
N GLY A 21 -15.54 -12.25 -17.12
CA GLY A 21 -15.52 -13.67 -16.73
C GLY A 21 -14.68 -13.92 -15.48
N VAL A 22 -14.41 -15.19 -15.22
CA VAL A 22 -13.60 -15.66 -14.10
C VAL A 22 -12.22 -16.05 -14.60
N ALA A 23 -11.15 -15.53 -13.98
CA ALA A 23 -9.78 -15.79 -14.40
C ALA A 23 -9.39 -17.28 -14.20
N PRO A 24 -8.62 -17.88 -15.13
CA PRO A 24 -8.10 -17.28 -16.37
C PRO A 24 -9.20 -17.03 -17.41
N VAL A 25 -9.22 -15.83 -18.00
CA VAL A 25 -10.24 -15.41 -18.97
C VAL A 25 -9.60 -14.69 -20.14
N THR A 26 -10.16 -14.86 -21.34
CA THR A 26 -9.78 -14.08 -22.52
C THR A 26 -10.91 -13.12 -22.86
N ALA A 27 -10.60 -11.83 -22.86
CA ALA A 27 -11.49 -10.79 -23.33
C ALA A 27 -11.27 -10.57 -24.83
N GLU A 28 -12.33 -10.79 -25.60
CA GLU A 28 -12.36 -10.61 -27.05
C GLU A 28 -12.97 -9.24 -27.42
N ASN A 29 -12.62 -8.75 -28.61
CA ASN A 29 -13.20 -7.54 -29.20
C ASN A 29 -13.16 -6.26 -28.33
N ILE A 30 -12.20 -6.17 -27.40
CA ILE A 30 -11.94 -4.92 -26.69
C ILE A 30 -11.33 -3.91 -27.68
N THR A 31 -11.90 -2.71 -27.71
CA THR A 31 -11.39 -1.61 -28.51
C THR A 31 -9.96 -1.24 -28.10
N PRO A 32 -9.08 -0.87 -29.03
CA PRO A 32 -7.80 -0.29 -28.65
C PRO A 32 -7.97 1.02 -27.87
N GLY A 33 -7.12 1.25 -26.87
CA GLY A 33 -7.13 2.43 -26.01
C GLY A 33 -6.99 2.08 -24.53
N THR A 34 -7.13 3.09 -23.66
CA THR A 34 -7.07 2.94 -22.22
C THR A 34 -8.40 2.43 -21.66
N HIS A 35 -8.35 1.35 -20.87
CA HIS A 35 -9.49 0.76 -20.18
C HIS A 35 -9.24 0.62 -18.67
N GLN A 36 -10.29 0.55 -17.87
CA GLN A 36 -10.17 0.24 -16.44
C GLN A 36 -10.37 -1.26 -16.19
N LEU A 37 -9.33 -1.93 -15.70
CA LEU A 37 -9.38 -3.33 -15.31
C LEU A 37 -9.62 -3.43 -13.80
N ASN A 38 -10.70 -4.12 -13.42
CA ASN A 38 -11.00 -4.45 -12.04
C ASN A 38 -11.04 -5.97 -11.88
N ALA A 39 -10.47 -6.47 -10.79
CA ALA A 39 -10.59 -7.87 -10.42
C ALA A 39 -10.84 -8.04 -8.93
N SER A 40 -11.69 -9.00 -8.58
CA SER A 40 -12.02 -9.34 -7.20
C SER A 40 -11.86 -10.83 -6.95
N ALA A 41 -11.15 -11.18 -5.90
CA ALA A 41 -11.03 -12.56 -5.41
C ALA A 41 -11.47 -12.60 -3.94
N GLN A 42 -12.19 -13.66 -3.56
CA GLN A 42 -12.66 -13.80 -2.19
C GLN A 42 -11.48 -13.85 -1.20
N GLY A 43 -11.54 -13.01 -0.16
CA GLY A 43 -10.49 -12.94 0.87
C GLY A 43 -9.28 -12.09 0.51
N TYR A 44 -9.28 -11.42 -0.65
CA TYR A 44 -8.20 -10.53 -1.10
C TYR A 44 -8.73 -9.12 -1.37
N ASP A 45 -7.85 -8.12 -1.25
CA ASP A 45 -8.16 -6.77 -1.71
C ASP A 45 -8.39 -6.78 -3.23
N GLY A 46 -9.37 -6.01 -3.70
CA GLY A 46 -9.63 -5.86 -5.13
C GLY A 46 -8.46 -5.19 -5.84
N ILE A 47 -8.17 -5.64 -7.05
CA ILE A 47 -7.20 -4.97 -7.94
C ILE A 47 -7.97 -4.04 -8.86
N ALA A 48 -7.52 -2.80 -8.97
CA ALA A 48 -8.03 -1.82 -9.93
C ALA A 48 -6.83 -1.12 -10.57
N MET A 49 -6.73 -1.14 -11.89
CA MET A 49 -5.68 -0.42 -12.61
C MET A 49 -6.07 -0.09 -14.05
N PRO A 50 -5.56 1.03 -14.60
CA PRO A 50 -5.67 1.28 -16.02
C PRO A 50 -4.85 0.24 -16.79
N ILE A 51 -5.36 -0.16 -17.95
CA ILE A 51 -4.65 -0.99 -18.93
C ILE A 51 -4.70 -0.32 -20.29
N GLU A 52 -3.59 -0.35 -21.01
CA GLU A 52 -3.54 0.09 -22.40
C GLU A 52 -3.75 -1.13 -23.30
N VAL A 53 -4.84 -1.14 -24.05
CA VAL A 53 -5.17 -2.19 -25.01
C VAL A 53 -4.68 -1.77 -26.38
N THR A 54 -3.77 -2.53 -26.96
CA THR A 54 -3.28 -2.35 -28.33
C THR A 54 -3.83 -3.45 -29.24
N PRO A 55 -3.88 -3.24 -30.57
CA PRO A 55 -4.17 -4.33 -31.50
C PRO A 55 -3.26 -5.53 -31.28
N GLY A 56 -3.80 -6.74 -31.42
CA GLY A 56 -3.07 -8.01 -31.25
C GLY A 56 -3.41 -8.75 -29.96
N ARG A 57 -2.55 -9.71 -29.59
CA ARG A 57 -2.66 -10.51 -28.36
C ARG A 57 -1.78 -9.91 -27.28
N ARG A 58 -2.36 -9.73 -26.09
CA ARG A 58 -1.66 -9.32 -24.87
C ARG A 58 -2.07 -10.19 -23.70
N ASP A 59 -1.12 -10.50 -22.83
CA ASP A 59 -1.35 -11.25 -21.61
C ASP A 59 -1.14 -10.29 -20.41
N VAL A 60 -2.04 -10.32 -19.42
CA VAL A 60 -1.98 -9.53 -18.18
C VAL A 60 -2.09 -10.50 -17.01
N VAL A 61 -1.14 -10.42 -16.08
CA VAL A 61 -1.13 -11.23 -14.87
C VAL A 61 -1.44 -10.34 -13.68
N LEU A 62 -2.49 -10.69 -12.94
CA LEU A 62 -2.92 -10.01 -11.73
C LEU A 62 -2.45 -10.80 -10.52
N ARG A 63 -1.86 -10.11 -9.54
CA ARG A 63 -1.29 -10.74 -8.36
C ARG A 63 -1.98 -10.25 -7.10
N PHE A 64 -3.00 -10.97 -6.67
CA PHE A 64 -3.74 -10.69 -5.44
C PHE A 64 -2.90 -10.91 -4.19
N ARG A 65 -1.90 -11.81 -4.24
CA ARG A 65 -0.97 -12.06 -3.12
C ARG A 65 0.20 -11.11 -3.07
N GLU A 66 0.24 -10.09 -3.94
CA GLU A 66 1.17 -8.99 -3.79
C GLU A 66 0.59 -7.93 -2.85
N VAL A 67 1.37 -7.59 -1.83
CA VAL A 67 1.11 -6.46 -0.94
C VAL A 67 1.56 -5.20 -1.65
N ARG A 68 0.60 -4.33 -2.00
CA ARG A 68 0.88 -3.00 -2.54
C ARG A 68 0.68 -1.97 -1.44
N LEU A 69 1.66 -1.08 -1.28
CA LEU A 69 1.62 0.01 -0.31
C LEU A 69 2.48 1.14 -0.86
N ASP A 70 1.90 2.31 -1.11
CA ASP A 70 2.67 3.50 -1.45
C ASP A 70 2.01 4.68 -0.74
N LEU A 71 2.39 4.86 0.52
CA LEU A 71 1.82 5.88 1.38
C LEU A 71 2.91 6.84 1.81
N ALA A 72 2.58 8.13 1.76
CA ALA A 72 3.46 9.17 2.22
C ALA A 72 2.65 10.31 2.83
N ILE A 73 2.85 10.58 4.12
CA ILE A 73 2.15 11.64 4.86
C ILE A 73 3.16 12.62 5.46
N ASP A 74 2.76 13.89 5.50
CA ASP A 74 3.50 14.90 6.25
C ASP A 74 3.25 14.70 7.75
N VAL A 75 4.31 14.76 8.55
CA VAL A 75 4.26 14.58 10.00
C VAL A 75 5.17 15.57 10.71
N VAL A 76 4.85 15.81 11.99
CA VAL A 76 5.70 16.54 12.92
C VAL A 76 6.19 15.59 13.99
N HIS A 77 7.50 15.50 14.16
CA HIS A 77 8.15 14.76 15.24
C HIS A 77 8.64 15.73 16.32
N ARG A 78 8.22 15.50 17.57
CA ARG A 78 8.71 16.24 18.74
C ARG A 78 9.88 15.48 19.37
N HIS A 79 11.02 16.16 19.52
CA HIS A 79 12.21 15.67 20.21
C HIS A 79 12.51 16.55 21.44
N GLY A 80 13.55 16.22 22.20
CA GLY A 80 13.83 16.83 23.51
C GLY A 80 13.89 18.37 23.50
N VAL A 81 14.36 18.97 22.41
CA VAL A 81 14.33 20.41 22.17
C VAL A 81 13.71 20.70 20.81
N GLY A 82 12.49 21.24 20.79
CA GLY A 82 11.79 21.63 19.56
C GLY A 82 11.08 20.49 18.82
N SER A 83 10.96 20.65 17.50
CA SER A 83 10.31 19.69 16.62
C SER A 83 10.86 19.79 15.21
N CYS A 84 10.88 18.66 14.50
CA CYS A 84 11.18 18.62 13.07
C CYS A 84 9.92 18.21 12.28
N ARG A 85 9.77 18.78 11.09
CA ARG A 85 8.76 18.35 10.11
C ARG A 85 9.43 17.43 9.10
N GLY A 86 8.64 16.53 8.54
CA GLY A 86 9.15 15.61 7.52
C GLY A 86 8.03 14.76 6.95
N ARG A 87 8.43 13.76 6.16
CA ARG A 87 7.52 12.85 5.48
C ARG A 87 7.72 11.44 6.00
N LEU A 88 6.65 10.81 6.47
CA LEU A 88 6.63 9.41 6.84
C LEU A 88 6.13 8.61 5.64
N ILE A 89 6.97 7.72 5.14
CA ILE A 89 6.75 6.98 3.89
C ILE A 89 6.77 5.50 4.19
N ALA A 90 5.75 4.77 3.73
CA ALA A 90 5.66 3.33 3.87
C ALA A 90 5.42 2.67 2.52
N THR A 91 6.25 1.67 2.22
CA THR A 91 6.14 0.75 1.09
C THR A 91 6.16 -0.70 1.60
N PRO A 92 5.92 -1.72 0.78
CA PRO A 92 5.98 -3.11 1.25
C PRO A 92 7.37 -3.47 1.79
N ALA A 93 8.42 -2.81 1.30
CA ALA A 93 9.80 -3.02 1.75
C ALA A 93 10.07 -2.45 3.15
N GLY A 94 9.39 -1.39 3.56
CA GLY A 94 9.70 -0.73 4.82
C GLY A 94 8.97 0.58 5.08
N ILE A 95 9.28 1.16 6.23
CA ILE A 95 8.88 2.50 6.61
C ILE A 95 10.11 3.35 6.85
N ARG A 96 10.07 4.59 6.37
CA ARG A 96 11.13 5.57 6.57
C ARG A 96 10.56 6.94 6.92
N TYR A 97 11.32 7.69 7.70
CA TYR A 97 11.03 9.08 8.01
C TYR A 97 12.11 9.96 7.38
N GLU A 98 11.69 10.81 6.46
CA GLU A 98 12.56 11.77 5.77
C GLU A 98 12.37 13.16 6.39
N THR A 99 13.45 13.78 6.84
CA THR A 99 13.44 15.12 7.41
C THR A 99 14.78 15.81 7.21
N SER A 100 14.81 17.14 7.34
CA SER A 100 16.05 17.92 7.32
C SER A 100 16.92 17.67 8.57
N ASN A 101 16.34 17.17 9.67
CA ASN A 101 17.11 16.80 10.86
C ASN A 101 17.71 15.39 10.69
N ARG A 102 19.01 15.32 10.37
CA ARG A 102 19.70 14.05 10.07
C ARG A 102 19.68 13.05 11.22
N ASP A 103 19.66 13.52 12.46
CA ASP A 103 19.61 12.65 13.64
C ASP A 103 18.24 11.99 13.83
N ASP A 104 17.22 12.46 13.11
CA ASP A 104 15.85 11.97 13.13
C ASP A 104 15.44 11.09 11.98
N VAL A 105 16.29 10.96 10.94
CA VAL A 105 16.01 10.06 9.82
C VAL A 105 16.07 8.61 10.28
N PHE A 106 15.14 7.78 9.81
CA PHE A 106 15.24 6.33 9.95
C PHE A 106 14.71 5.60 8.72
N ASN A 107 15.13 4.35 8.58
CA ASN A 107 14.55 3.37 7.67
C ASN A 107 14.50 2.01 8.38
N ALA A 108 13.39 1.29 8.29
CA ALA A 108 13.23 -0.03 8.86
C ALA A 108 12.25 -0.88 8.06
N ALA A 109 12.46 -2.20 8.04
CA ALA A 109 11.48 -3.11 7.48
C ALA A 109 10.18 -3.03 8.28
N LEU A 110 9.03 -3.13 7.61
CA LEU A 110 7.72 -3.07 8.27
C LEU A 110 7.56 -4.16 9.32
N LEU A 111 8.10 -5.36 9.06
CA LEU A 111 7.96 -6.48 9.98
C LEU A 111 8.87 -6.37 11.22
N ASP A 112 9.92 -5.55 11.17
CA ASP A 112 10.89 -5.43 12.25
C ASP A 112 10.50 -4.39 13.32
N LEU A 113 9.46 -3.58 13.09
CA LEU A 113 9.01 -2.57 14.05
C LEU A 113 8.49 -3.23 15.34
N GLU A 114 9.11 -2.87 16.47
CA GLU A 114 8.66 -3.28 17.82
C GLU A 114 7.32 -2.65 18.21
N THR A 115 7.06 -1.42 17.76
CA THR A 115 5.80 -0.73 18.01
C THR A 115 5.39 0.05 16.78
N PHE A 116 4.13 -0.08 16.41
CA PHE A 116 3.48 0.76 15.40
C PHE A 116 2.02 0.93 15.84
N GLN A 117 1.75 1.98 16.60
CA GLN A 117 0.48 2.17 17.29
C GLN A 117 0.00 3.60 17.09
N VAL A 118 -1.28 3.75 16.73
CA VAL A 118 -1.94 5.05 16.70
C VAL A 118 -2.83 5.19 17.93
N ASP A 119 -2.72 6.35 18.59
CA ASP A 119 -3.69 6.82 19.57
C ASP A 119 -4.45 7.99 18.93
N TYR A 120 -5.71 7.72 18.58
CA TYR A 120 -6.57 8.69 17.89
C TYR A 120 -6.88 9.90 18.78
N LEU A 121 -7.15 9.68 20.07
CA LEU A 121 -7.52 10.74 21.01
C LEU A 121 -6.30 11.60 21.38
N ALA A 122 -5.14 10.98 21.58
CA ALA A 122 -3.88 11.68 21.78
C ALA A 122 -3.28 12.25 20.48
N LYS A 123 -3.91 11.97 19.32
CA LYS A 123 -3.49 12.44 17.99
C LYS A 123 -2.04 12.08 17.67
N ASN A 124 -1.64 10.87 18.05
CA ASN A 124 -0.25 10.46 18.03
C ASN A 124 -0.06 9.11 17.35
N LEU A 125 0.93 9.02 16.46
CA LEU A 125 1.43 7.77 15.92
C LEU A 125 2.79 7.47 16.54
N ARG A 126 2.91 6.32 17.20
CA ARG A 126 4.13 5.83 17.84
C ARG A 126 4.78 4.77 16.96
N VAL A 127 6.06 4.97 16.66
CA VAL A 127 6.89 4.01 15.93
C VAL A 127 8.11 3.68 16.79
N LYS A 128 8.35 2.40 17.09
CA LYS A 128 9.55 1.96 17.82
C LYS A 128 10.34 0.99 16.96
N LEU A 129 11.60 1.34 16.71
CA LEU A 129 12.53 0.55 15.92
C LEU A 129 13.09 -0.62 16.75
N PRO A 130 13.54 -1.72 16.11
CA PRO A 130 14.16 -2.86 16.79
C PRO A 130 15.41 -2.43 17.55
N LYS A 131 15.43 -2.66 18.87
CA LYS A 131 16.50 -2.23 19.80
C LYS A 131 16.84 -0.74 19.67
N GLY A 132 15.89 0.05 19.19
CA GLY A 132 16.13 1.40 18.69
C GLY A 132 15.28 2.46 19.36
N ARG A 133 15.38 3.67 18.82
CA ARG A 133 14.66 4.84 19.32
C ARG A 133 13.16 4.71 19.04
N GLN A 134 12.36 5.30 19.93
CA GLN A 134 10.93 5.53 19.72
C GLN A 134 10.72 6.92 19.10
N PHE A 135 9.86 6.96 18.10
CA PHE A 135 9.40 8.16 17.43
C PHE A 135 7.92 8.36 17.73
N ASN A 136 7.55 9.60 17.98
CA ASN A 136 6.17 10.03 18.16
C ASN A 136 5.87 11.08 17.10
N PHE A 137 4.85 10.83 16.29
CA PHE A 137 4.44 11.67 15.18
C PHE A 137 3.06 12.26 15.45
N THR A 138 2.90 13.51 15.03
CA THR A 138 1.64 14.25 15.05
C THR A 138 1.34 14.78 13.66
N ASP A 139 0.07 15.00 13.33
CA ASP A 139 -0.30 15.62 12.07
C ASP A 139 0.04 17.13 12.09
N PRO A 140 0.62 17.67 11.01
CA PRO A 140 0.83 19.10 10.75
C PRO A 140 -0.28 20.05 11.18
N ASP A 141 -1.52 19.63 10.99
CA ASP A 141 -2.74 20.42 11.18
C ASP A 141 -3.38 20.13 12.55
N GLY A 142 -2.74 19.32 13.39
CA GLY A 142 -3.25 18.93 14.71
C GLY A 142 -4.44 17.98 14.66
N ASN A 143 -4.61 17.24 13.56
CA ASN A 143 -5.64 16.22 13.36
C ASN A 143 -5.11 14.80 13.66
N ALA A 144 -6.00 13.80 13.66
CA ALA A 144 -5.61 12.38 13.81
C ALA A 144 -5.91 11.53 12.57
N ASP A 145 -6.76 12.00 11.66
CA ASP A 145 -7.32 11.18 10.59
C ASP A 145 -6.27 10.62 9.63
N ARG A 146 -5.31 11.45 9.20
CA ARG A 146 -4.23 11.00 8.31
C ARG A 146 -3.34 9.96 8.99
N LEU A 147 -3.02 10.14 10.28
CA LEU A 147 -2.25 9.19 11.06
C LEU A 147 -2.98 7.86 11.21
N PHE A 148 -4.30 7.91 11.44
CA PHE A 148 -5.13 6.72 11.60
C PHE A 148 -5.27 5.94 10.29
N VAL A 149 -5.55 6.63 9.18
CA VAL A 149 -5.63 6.00 7.85
C VAL A 149 -4.29 5.38 7.47
N PHE A 150 -3.19 6.13 7.66
CA PHE A 150 -1.84 5.63 7.42
C PHE A 150 -1.54 4.38 8.28
N HIS A 151 -1.87 4.43 9.58
CA HIS A 151 -1.69 3.29 10.48
C HIS A 151 -2.48 2.06 10.04
N ARG A 152 -3.78 2.22 9.74
CA ARG A 152 -4.68 1.15 9.29
C ARG A 152 -4.13 0.44 8.05
N ASP A 153 -3.71 1.21 7.06
CA ASP A 153 -3.30 0.68 5.76
C ASP A 153 -1.91 0.02 5.86
N VAL A 154 -1.00 0.57 6.66
CA VAL A 154 0.29 -0.07 6.97
C VAL A 154 0.10 -1.37 7.77
N GLU A 155 -0.77 -1.40 8.79
CA GLU A 155 -1.02 -2.65 9.55
C GLU A 155 -1.67 -3.72 8.68
N ARG A 156 -2.60 -3.35 7.78
CA ARG A 156 -3.14 -4.30 6.78
C ARG A 156 -2.01 -4.90 5.93
N ALA A 157 -1.08 -4.07 5.44
CA ALA A 157 0.08 -4.55 4.68
C ALA A 157 0.96 -5.47 5.52
N ARG A 158 1.24 -5.11 6.78
CA ARG A 158 2.02 -5.94 7.72
C ARG A 158 1.38 -7.30 7.98
N GLU A 159 0.07 -7.34 8.19
CA GLU A 159 -0.66 -8.61 8.39
C GLU A 159 -0.54 -9.53 7.17
N ARG A 160 -0.65 -8.98 5.95
CA ARG A 160 -0.50 -9.75 4.72
C ARG A 160 0.92 -10.27 4.55
N LEU A 161 1.94 -9.43 4.76
CA LEU A 161 3.35 -9.85 4.72
C LEU A 161 3.64 -10.96 5.75
N ARG A 162 3.07 -10.89 6.97
CA ARG A 162 3.19 -11.96 7.98
C ARG A 162 2.54 -13.28 7.56
N LYS A 163 1.51 -13.23 6.72
CA LYS A 163 0.84 -14.42 6.15
C LYS A 163 1.61 -15.02 4.95
N GLY A 164 2.71 -14.39 4.53
CA GLY A 164 3.55 -14.86 3.43
C GLY A 164 3.17 -14.30 2.06
N ASP A 165 2.28 -13.31 1.99
CA ASP A 165 2.07 -12.55 0.76
C ASP A 165 3.37 -11.80 0.37
N ALA A 166 3.66 -11.74 -0.92
CA ALA A 166 4.89 -11.15 -1.42
C ALA A 166 4.78 -9.61 -1.43
N PRO A 167 5.87 -8.87 -1.18
CA PRO A 167 5.88 -7.43 -1.47
C PRO A 167 5.73 -7.20 -2.97
N GLY A 168 4.78 -6.34 -3.38
CA GLY A 168 4.69 -5.85 -4.75
C GLY A 168 5.80 -4.84 -5.07
N GLY A 169 6.10 -4.66 -6.35
CA GLY A 169 7.09 -3.65 -6.80
C GLY A 169 6.60 -2.21 -6.58
N ASP A 170 7.55 -1.33 -6.27
CA ASP A 170 7.39 0.14 -6.20
C ASP A 170 7.18 0.76 -7.59
#